data_AF-A0A820AC81-F1
#
_entry.id   AF-A0A820AC81-F1
#
_cell.length_a   1.000
_cell.length_b   1.000
_cell.length_c   1.000
_cell.angle_alpha   90.00
_cell.angle_beta   90.00
_cell.angle_gamma   90.00
#
_symmetry.space_group_name_H-M   'P 1'
#
loop_
_entity.id
_entity.type
_entity.pdbx_description
1 polymer ?
#
loop_
_entity_poly.entity_id
_entity_poly.type
_entity_poly.pdbx_seq_one_letter_code
_entity_poly.pdbx_strand_id
1 'polypeptide(L)'
;MDIGVDEDKDSLTIENIIFAGSSHNKCIICRCEVHAELVVMPKPARLDFLVLKRMYAPHGVRSCTNHLWNNRLLPDVEVNMENRQTRIAKLEPSILLQLFNDLLRLLQEESSAARLDFMDPC
;
A
#
# COMPACT_ATOMS: atom_id res chain seq x y z
N MET A 1 17.50 23.54 -24.83
CA MET A 1 16.75 22.27 -24.88
C MET A 1 16.65 21.84 -23.43
N ASP A 2 15.58 22.24 -22.78
CA ASP A 2 15.38 21.96 -21.36
C ASP A 2 14.92 20.51 -21.22
N ILE A 3 15.76 19.72 -20.57
CA ILE A 3 15.43 18.36 -20.16
C ILE A 3 14.51 18.52 -18.95
N GLY A 4 13.19 18.52 -19.21
CA GLY A 4 12.18 18.50 -18.17
C GLY A 4 12.35 17.23 -17.35
N VAL A 5 12.95 17.37 -16.17
CA VAL A 5 12.95 16.33 -15.15
C VAL A 5 11.50 16.18 -14.71
N ASP A 6 10.91 15.02 -15.01
CA ASP A 6 9.56 14.65 -14.61
C ASP A 6 9.57 14.34 -13.10
N GLU A 7 9.64 15.39 -12.28
CA GLU A 7 9.75 15.35 -10.81
C GLU A 7 8.47 14.81 -10.12
N ASP A 8 7.38 14.61 -10.86
CA ASP A 8 6.09 14.21 -10.31
C ASP A 8 5.94 12.69 -10.09
N LYS A 9 6.91 11.91 -10.59
CA LYS A 9 6.83 10.45 -10.57
C LYS A 9 7.14 9.80 -9.24
N ASP A 10 7.37 10.50 -8.14
CA ASP A 10 7.60 9.91 -6.81
C ASP A 10 6.55 10.25 -5.75
N SER A 11 5.51 10.98 -6.12
CA SER A 11 4.47 11.42 -5.19
C SER A 11 3.35 10.39 -5.01
N LEU A 12 2.92 10.17 -3.75
CA LEU A 12 1.68 9.46 -3.46
C LEU A 12 0.51 10.42 -3.73
N THR A 13 -0.25 10.16 -4.80
CA THR A 13 -1.38 11.03 -5.18
C THR A 13 -2.64 10.70 -4.35
N ILE A 14 -3.59 11.63 -4.30
CA ILE A 14 -4.90 11.38 -3.68
C ILE A 14 -5.64 10.25 -4.41
N GLU A 15 -5.47 10.14 -5.72
CA GLU A 15 -6.06 9.09 -6.56
C GLU A 15 -5.62 7.69 -6.10
N ASN A 16 -4.33 7.52 -5.83
CA ASN A 16 -3.74 6.30 -5.28
C ASN A 16 -4.37 5.85 -3.94
N ILE A 17 -4.89 6.80 -3.17
CA ILE A 17 -5.58 6.57 -1.90
C ILE A 17 -7.06 6.24 -2.14
N ILE A 18 -7.70 6.90 -3.12
CA ILE A 18 -9.13 6.73 -3.45
C ILE A 18 -9.41 5.37 -4.13
N PHE A 19 -8.47 4.83 -4.90
CA PHE A 19 -8.62 3.54 -5.59
C PHE A 19 -8.32 2.29 -4.73
N ALA A 20 -8.02 2.50 -3.44
CA ALA A 20 -7.69 1.48 -2.45
C ALA A 20 -8.84 0.49 -2.12
N GLY A 21 -10.07 0.79 -2.52
CA GLY A 21 -11.25 0.07 -2.08
C GLY A 21 -11.45 -1.29 -2.76
N SER A 22 -11.13 -2.38 -2.05
CA SER A 22 -11.72 -3.69 -2.33
C SER A 22 -12.87 -4.01 -1.39
N SER A 23 -13.92 -4.65 -1.90
CA SER A 23 -14.92 -5.23 -1.02
C SER A 23 -14.23 -6.30 -0.16
N HIS A 24 -14.75 -6.54 1.05
CA HIS A 24 -14.24 -7.61 1.93
C HIS A 24 -14.33 -9.02 1.30
N ASN A 25 -14.93 -9.15 0.13
CA ASN A 25 -15.11 -10.40 -0.60
C ASN A 25 -14.17 -10.53 -1.81
N LYS A 26 -13.38 -9.50 -2.12
CA LYS A 26 -12.45 -9.49 -3.27
C LYS A 26 -11.03 -9.21 -2.81
N CYS A 27 -10.08 -9.82 -3.50
CA CYS A 27 -8.68 -9.45 -3.36
C CYS A 27 -8.46 -7.98 -3.75
N ILE A 28 -7.76 -7.21 -2.90
CA ILE A 28 -7.37 -5.83 -3.16
C ILE A 28 -6.36 -5.69 -4.30
N ILE A 29 -5.77 -6.76 -4.80
CA ILE A 29 -4.75 -6.74 -5.84
C ILE A 29 -5.36 -7.18 -7.18
N CYS A 30 -5.80 -8.44 -7.28
CA CYS A 30 -6.30 -9.03 -8.52
C CYS A 30 -7.83 -8.97 -8.70
N ARG A 31 -8.58 -8.52 -7.68
CA ARG A 31 -10.07 -8.42 -7.70
C ARG A 31 -10.84 -9.75 -7.80
N CYS A 32 -10.15 -10.88 -7.83
CA CYS A 32 -10.78 -12.20 -7.83
C CYS A 32 -11.51 -12.47 -6.51
N GLU A 33 -12.67 -13.12 -6.60
CA GLU A 33 -13.43 -13.69 -5.47
C GLU A 33 -13.08 -15.18 -5.25
N VAL A 34 -12.46 -15.82 -6.25
CA VAL A 34 -12.52 -17.27 -6.48
C VAL A 34 -11.29 -18.03 -5.96
N HIS A 35 -10.16 -17.36 -5.72
CA HIS A 35 -9.00 -18.07 -5.16
C HIS A 35 -9.25 -18.39 -3.68
N ALA A 36 -9.21 -19.68 -3.35
CA ALA A 36 -9.74 -20.30 -2.14
C ALA A 36 -9.10 -19.86 -0.80
N GLU A 37 -8.25 -18.83 -0.79
CA GLU A 37 -7.53 -18.37 0.39
C GLU A 37 -7.39 -16.85 0.41
N LEU A 38 -8.52 -16.15 0.42
CA LEU A 38 -8.51 -14.74 0.80
C LEU A 38 -8.15 -14.63 2.28
N VAL A 39 -7.09 -13.91 2.60
CA VAL A 39 -6.70 -13.58 3.99
C VAL A 39 -6.82 -12.09 4.21
N VAL A 40 -7.02 -11.67 5.46
CA VAL A 40 -6.89 -10.25 5.81
C VAL A 40 -5.44 -9.84 5.53
N MET A 41 -5.25 -8.80 4.73
CA MET A 41 -3.91 -8.36 4.32
C MET A 41 -3.12 -7.96 5.57
N PRO A 42 -2.00 -8.64 5.88
CA PRO A 42 -1.20 -8.33 7.06
C PRO A 42 -0.67 -6.91 7.02
N LYS A 43 -0.46 -6.29 8.18
CA LYS A 43 0.06 -4.92 8.26
C LYS A 43 1.37 -4.72 7.46
N PRO A 44 2.38 -5.59 7.54
CA PRO A 44 3.60 -5.42 6.75
C PRO A 44 3.32 -5.38 5.24
N ALA A 45 2.49 -6.29 4.72
CA ALA A 45 2.06 -6.25 3.33
C ALA A 45 1.28 -4.97 2.96
N ARG A 46 0.44 -4.42 3.86
CA ARG A 46 -0.26 -3.14 3.61
C ARG A 46 0.73 -1.97 3.48
N LEU A 47 1.80 -1.97 4.28
CA LEU A 47 2.88 -1.00 4.16
C LEU A 47 3.67 -1.19 2.88
N ASP A 48 4.04 -2.44 2.54
CA ASP A 48 4.70 -2.75 1.27
C ASP A 48 3.83 -2.34 0.07
N PHE A 49 2.50 -2.48 0.16
CA PHE A 49 1.57 -2.03 -0.89
C PHE A 49 1.59 -0.51 -1.07
N LEU A 50 1.72 0.24 0.03
CA LEU A 50 1.88 1.68 -0.01
C LEU A 50 3.22 2.10 -0.62
N VAL A 51 4.30 1.42 -0.27
CA VAL A 51 5.66 1.78 -0.72
C VAL A 51 5.92 1.31 -2.15
N LEU A 52 5.67 0.03 -2.45
CA LEU A 52 6.03 -0.61 -3.72
C LEU A 52 5.02 -0.32 -4.84
N LYS A 53 3.74 -0.17 -4.48
CA LYS A 53 2.66 0.00 -5.47
C LYS A 53 2.01 1.37 -5.39
N ARG A 54 2.40 2.22 -4.43
CA ARG A 54 1.80 3.53 -4.18
C ARG A 54 0.29 3.44 -4.07
N MET A 55 -0.21 2.39 -3.43
CA MET A 55 -1.64 2.23 -3.23
C MET A 55 -1.93 2.00 -1.76
N TYR A 56 -2.93 2.72 -1.24
CA TYR A 56 -3.31 2.52 0.14
C TYR A 56 -4.11 1.23 0.31
N ALA A 57 -3.91 0.54 1.43
CA ALA A 57 -4.67 -0.63 1.82
C ALA A 57 -5.25 -0.39 3.23
N PRO A 58 -6.55 -0.06 3.34
CA PRO A 58 -7.22 0.10 4.63
C PRO A 58 -7.15 -1.16 5.50
N HIS A 59 -7.33 -1.02 6.80
CA HIS A 59 -7.45 -2.16 7.68
C HIS A 59 -8.64 -3.07 7.28
N GLY A 60 -8.45 -4.39 7.32
CA GLY A 60 -9.51 -5.36 7.03
C GLY A 60 -9.75 -5.65 5.55
N VAL A 61 -8.98 -5.05 4.64
CA VAL A 61 -8.97 -5.47 3.23
C VAL A 61 -8.36 -6.85 3.10
N ARG A 62 -8.77 -7.59 2.07
CA ARG A 62 -8.32 -8.96 1.85
C ARG A 62 -7.40 -9.05 0.64
N SER A 63 -6.45 -9.97 0.71
CA SER A 63 -5.57 -10.34 -0.40
C SER A 63 -5.61 -11.86 -0.59
N CYS A 64 -5.34 -12.33 -1.80
CA CYS A 64 -5.05 -13.74 -2.03
C CYS A 64 -3.70 -14.06 -1.38
N THR A 65 -3.56 -15.26 -0.80
CA THR A 65 -2.31 -15.75 -0.22
C THR A 65 -1.16 -15.78 -1.22
N ASN A 66 -1.44 -16.02 -2.50
CA ASN A 66 -0.44 -16.04 -3.58
C ASN A 66 0.25 -14.70 -3.86
N HIS A 67 -0.27 -13.57 -3.36
CA HIS A 67 0.39 -12.26 -3.46
C HIS A 67 1.30 -11.97 -2.27
N LEU A 68 1.35 -12.89 -1.30
CA LEU A 68 2.02 -12.71 -0.03
C LEU A 68 3.11 -13.77 0.16
N TRP A 69 4.24 -13.35 0.72
CA TRP A 69 5.29 -14.24 1.20
C TRP A 69 5.73 -13.77 2.59
N ASN A 70 5.65 -14.64 3.60
CA ASN A 70 5.96 -14.30 5.00
C ASN A 70 5.29 -12.99 5.49
N ASN A 71 3.98 -12.83 5.24
CA ASN A 71 3.20 -11.63 5.58
C ASN A 71 3.62 -10.33 4.87
N ARG A 72 4.56 -10.38 3.93
CA ARG A 72 5.00 -9.27 3.07
C ARG A 72 4.36 -9.38 1.69
N LEU A 73 4.25 -8.26 1.00
CA LEU A 73 3.81 -8.24 -0.39
C LEU A 73 4.93 -8.76 -1.29
N LEU A 74 4.61 -9.62 -2.25
CA LEU A 74 5.56 -10.01 -3.28
C LEU A 74 5.92 -8.81 -4.19
N PRO A 75 7.22 -8.54 -4.48
CA PRO A 75 7.64 -7.32 -5.18
C PRO A 75 7.09 -7.18 -6.61
N ASP A 76 6.96 -8.31 -7.31
CA ASP A 76 6.56 -8.45 -8.71
C ASP A 76 5.04 -8.44 -8.92
N VAL A 77 4.25 -8.29 -7.85
CA VAL A 77 2.80 -8.31 -7.95
C VAL A 77 2.26 -7.12 -8.76
N GLU A 78 1.52 -7.40 -9.81
CA GLU A 78 0.83 -6.38 -10.59
C GLU A 78 -0.58 -6.12 -10.04
N VAL A 79 -0.91 -4.85 -9.84
CA VAL A 79 -2.21 -4.46 -9.32
C VAL A 79 -3.19 -4.33 -10.47
N ASN A 80 -4.25 -5.14 -10.44
CA ASN A 80 -5.32 -5.01 -11.41
C ASN A 80 -6.11 -3.71 -11.13
N MET A 81 -6.02 -2.74 -12.05
CA MET A 81 -6.71 -1.45 -11.98
C MET A 81 -8.10 -1.47 -12.65
N GLU A 82 -8.43 -2.54 -13.36
CA GLU A 82 -9.71 -2.69 -14.05
C GLU A 82 -10.89 -2.66 -13.06
N ASN A 83 -11.94 -1.91 -13.40
CA ASN A 83 -13.15 -1.78 -12.57
C ASN A 83 -12.92 -1.29 -11.14
N ARG A 84 -11.78 -0.63 -10.85
CA ARG A 84 -11.62 0.19 -9.64
C ARG A 84 -12.37 1.49 -9.85
N GLN A 85 -13.63 1.51 -9.45
CA GLN A 85 -14.37 2.76 -9.40
C GLN A 85 -13.70 3.71 -8.39
N THR A 86 -13.55 4.97 -8.78
CA THR A 86 -13.27 6.08 -7.88
C THR A 86 -14.34 6.09 -6.80
N ARG A 87 -14.05 5.57 -5.61
CA ARG A 87 -14.85 5.89 -4.43
C ARG A 87 -14.49 7.30 -3.95
N ILE A 88 -14.67 8.30 -4.83
CA ILE A 88 -14.67 9.73 -4.46
C ILE A 88 -15.83 10.01 -3.48
N ALA A 89 -16.82 9.10 -3.41
CA ALA A 89 -17.83 9.11 -2.37
C ALA A 89 -17.22 8.78 -0.99
N LYS A 90 -16.68 9.83 -0.35
CA LYS A 90 -16.28 9.92 1.05
C LYS A 90 -15.06 9.06 1.41
N LEU A 91 -13.88 9.67 1.32
CA LEU A 91 -12.77 9.31 2.21
C LEU A 91 -13.27 9.49 3.64
N GLU A 92 -13.75 8.41 4.25
CA GLU A 92 -14.20 8.41 5.63
C GLU A 92 -13.04 8.89 6.53
N PRO A 93 -13.28 9.77 7.51
CA PRO A 93 -12.22 10.30 8.38
C PRO A 93 -11.36 9.21 9.05
N SER A 94 -11.95 8.03 9.31
CA SER A 94 -11.25 6.87 9.86
C SER A 94 -10.19 6.29 8.91
N ILE A 95 -10.43 6.34 7.59
CA ILE A 95 -9.48 5.90 6.56
C ILE A 95 -8.29 6.86 6.50
N LEU A 96 -8.55 8.16 6.55
CA LEU A 96 -7.51 9.19 6.59
C LEU A 96 -6.64 9.07 7.84
N LEU A 97 -7.27 8.89 9.02
CA LEU A 97 -6.53 8.70 10.26
C LEU A 97 -5.65 7.45 10.24
N GLN A 98 -6.13 6.35 9.66
CA GLN A 98 -5.32 5.14 9.49
C GLN A 98 -4.13 5.39 8.54
N LEU A 99 -4.35 6.09 7.43
CA LEU A 99 -3.27 6.46 6.51
C LEU A 99 -2.21 7.31 7.21
N PHE A 100 -2.60 8.36 7.94
CA PHE A 100 -1.66 9.18 8.70
C PHE A 100 -0.83 8.36 9.69
N ASN A 101 -1.46 7.44 10.42
CA ASN A 101 -0.74 6.58 11.37
C ASN A 101 0.23 5.62 10.67
N ASP A 102 -0.15 5.06 9.53
CA ASP A 102 0.73 4.17 8.76
C ASP A 102 1.91 4.95 8.12
N LEU A 103 1.69 6.18 7.64
CA LEU A 103 2.75 7.08 7.15
C LEU A 103 3.72 7.49 8.27
N LEU A 104 3.21 7.89 9.44
CA LEU A 104 4.05 8.24 10.59
C LEU A 104 4.94 7.07 11.03
N ARG A 105 4.44 5.83 10.93
CA ARG A 105 5.25 4.64 11.23
C ARG A 105 6.35 4.40 10.22
N LEU A 106 6.08 4.56 8.93
CA LEU A 106 7.13 4.44 7.90
C LEU A 106 8.26 5.44 8.16
N LEU A 107 7.93 6.69 8.49
CA LEU A 107 8.92 7.71 8.87
C LEU A 107 9.72 7.33 10.14
N GLN A 108 9.08 6.71 11.12
CA GLN A 108 9.76 6.23 12.33
C GLN A 108 10.69 5.05 12.03
N GLU A 109 10.26 4.11 11.19
CA GLU A 109 11.07 2.96 10.77
C GLU A 109 12.32 3.43 10.00
N GLU A 110 12.17 4.36 9.05
CA GLU A 110 13.30 5.00 8.35
C GLU A 110 14.25 5.73 9.30
N SER A 111 13.71 6.51 10.25
CA SER A 111 14.53 7.22 11.24
C SER A 111 15.30 6.25 12.16
N SER A 112 14.71 5.10 12.50
CA SER A 112 15.37 4.09 13.32
C SER A 112 16.42 3.29 12.55
N ALA A 113 16.17 2.99 11.27
CA ALA A 113 17.16 2.37 10.38
C ALA A 113 18.36 3.29 10.17
N ALA A 114 18.11 4.58 9.89
CA ALA A 114 19.17 5.58 9.73
C ALA A 114 20.01 5.76 11.01
N ARG A 115 19.46 5.55 12.20
CA ARG A 115 20.22 5.62 13.47
C ARG A 115 21.16 4.43 13.69
N LEU A 116 20.89 3.28 13.10
CA LEU A 116 21.78 2.11 13.18
C LEU A 116 23.02 2.29 12.30
N ASP A 117 22.92 3.02 11.17
CA ASP A 117 24.06 3.34 10.30
C ASP A 117 25.06 4.33 10.93
N PHE A 118 24.67 5.04 12.01
CA PHE A 118 25.57 5.91 12.78
C PHE A 118 26.15 5.24 14.03
N MET A 119 25.81 3.97 14.31
CA MET A 119 26.27 3.23 15.50
C MET A 119 27.28 2.12 15.20
N ASP A 120 28.01 2.19 14.09
CA ASP A 120 29.31 1.52 13.98
C ASP A 120 30.45 2.49 14.33
N PRO A 121 30.90 2.46 15.59
CA PRO A 121 32.34 2.48 15.83
C PRO A 121 32.74 1.39 16.81
N CYS A 122 33.33 0.31 16.29
CA CYS A 122 34.46 -0.41 16.89
C CYS A 122 35.16 -1.27 15.84
#